data_AF-A0A7V8BN24-F1
#
_entry.id   AF-A0A7V8BN24-F1
#
_cell.length_a   1.000
_cell.length_b   1.000
_cell.length_c   1.000
_cell.angle_alpha   90.00
_cell.angle_beta   90.00
_cell.angle_gamma   90.00
#
_symmetry.space_group_name_H-M   'P 1'
#
loop_
_entity.id
_entity.type
_entity.pdbx_description
1 polymer ?
#
loop_
_entity_poly.entity_id
_entity_poly.type
_entity_poly.pdbx_seq_one_letter_code
_entity_poly.pdbx_strand_id
1 'polypeptide(L)'
;MLKRLLMLTVLAAFVSCGGKVSSVDEFARLVGTIQNKNKEIGERNKEIMDAVQKFNAERKPDEQIVLPDSLMGLNKEQLKLVQEMVTKEQDATYKGLLNQVIDKNNQIQKLSSDLEDIKSKLPKPYVVKGGDSHYKVCFEYLTKEKNISADKANELLQQTFLADDVLEGFNIWLYYNDGVFGTFVSQGSVRISPNAFKNIIRKSQIEAAKASGREEAIKEMQGSEIPVEQK
;
A
#
# COMPACT_ATOMS: atom_id res chain seq x y z
N MET A 1 61.73 -6.95 17.07
CA MET A 1 60.62 -7.36 16.19
C MET A 1 59.30 -6.87 16.78
N LEU A 2 58.34 -6.59 15.90
CA LEU A 2 57.21 -5.67 15.99
C LEU A 2 56.29 -5.75 17.22
N LYS A 3 55.84 -4.56 17.62
CA LYS A 3 54.83 -4.23 18.63
C LYS A 3 53.51 -5.01 18.41
N ARG A 4 52.98 -5.61 19.48
CA ARG A 4 51.63 -6.19 19.51
C ARG A 4 50.59 -5.06 19.48
N LEU A 5 49.89 -4.98 18.35
CA LEU A 5 48.73 -4.14 18.08
C LEU A 5 47.51 -4.80 18.74
N LEU A 6 47.05 -4.28 19.89
CA LEU A 6 45.73 -4.64 20.43
C LEU A 6 44.74 -3.58 19.93
N MET A 7 43.98 -3.95 18.90
CA MET A 7 42.87 -3.18 18.36
C MET A 7 41.76 -3.06 19.42
N LEU A 8 41.55 -1.84 19.95
CA LEU A 8 40.32 -1.48 20.64
C LEU A 8 39.31 -1.04 19.57
N THR A 9 38.49 -1.97 19.09
CA THR A 9 37.35 -1.65 18.23
C THR A 9 36.18 -1.20 19.11
N VAL A 10 36.12 0.08 19.42
CA VAL A 10 34.94 0.70 20.04
C VAL A 10 33.85 0.77 18.99
N LEU A 11 32.93 -0.18 19.03
CA LEU A 11 31.72 -0.22 18.22
C LEU A 11 30.70 0.77 18.82
N ALA A 12 30.90 2.07 18.61
CA ALA A 12 29.91 3.10 18.91
C ALA A 12 29.14 3.47 17.63
N ALA A 13 28.23 2.59 17.22
CA ALA A 13 27.24 2.87 16.17
C ALA A 13 25.83 2.96 16.77
N PHE A 14 25.61 3.96 17.62
CA PHE A 14 24.27 4.46 17.94
C PHE A 14 24.23 5.98 17.76
N VAL A 15 24.53 6.43 16.55
CA VAL A 15 24.07 7.74 16.08
C VAL A 15 22.87 7.48 15.17
N SER A 16 21.75 7.15 15.81
CA SER A 16 20.42 7.24 15.20
C SER A 16 20.08 8.73 15.08
N CYS A 17 20.70 9.39 14.10
CA CYS A 17 20.30 10.71 13.64
C CYS A 17 19.13 10.54 12.67
N GLY A 18 17.93 10.82 13.15
CA GLY A 18 16.69 10.88 12.39
C GLY A 18 15.57 11.12 13.39
N GLY A 19 14.99 12.32 13.40
CA GLY A 19 14.02 12.76 14.41
C GLY A 19 12.98 11.67 14.67
N LYS A 20 13.06 11.04 15.84
CA LYS A 20 12.18 9.95 16.21
C LYS A 20 10.78 10.53 16.39
N VAL A 21 9.81 9.94 15.70
CA VAL A 21 8.39 10.24 15.89
C VAL A 21 8.08 10.21 17.39
N SER A 22 7.56 11.33 17.89
CA SER A 22 7.49 11.59 19.34
C SER A 22 6.26 10.96 20.00
N SER A 23 5.20 10.73 19.23
CA SER A 23 3.94 10.17 19.73
C SER A 23 3.26 9.26 18.72
N VAL A 24 2.32 8.44 19.21
CA VAL A 24 1.47 7.59 18.34
C VAL A 24 0.60 8.43 17.40
N ASP A 25 0.18 9.63 17.81
CA ASP A 25 -0.62 10.54 16.98
C ASP A 25 0.20 11.14 15.84
N GLU A 26 1.44 11.54 16.12
CA GLU A 26 2.35 11.99 15.07
C GLU A 26 2.64 10.86 14.09
N PHE A 27 2.83 9.64 14.59
CA PHE A 27 3.02 8.45 13.78
C PHE A 27 1.81 8.18 12.87
N ALA A 28 0.60 8.20 13.45
CA ALA A 28 -0.66 8.04 12.74
C ALA A 28 -0.80 9.09 11.62
N ARG A 29 -0.50 10.35 11.91
CA ARG A 29 -0.56 11.45 10.95
C ARG A 29 0.41 11.25 9.78
N LEU A 30 1.64 10.83 10.05
CA LEU A 30 2.64 10.58 9.02
C LEU A 30 2.24 9.39 8.12
N VAL A 31 1.76 8.29 8.70
CA VAL A 31 1.28 7.14 7.91
C VAL A 31 0.02 7.49 7.11
N GLY A 32 -0.90 8.27 7.68
CA GLY A 32 -2.06 8.80 6.96
C GLY A 32 -1.65 9.69 5.78
N THR A 33 -0.60 10.50 5.94
CA THR A 33 -0.05 11.32 4.85
C THR A 33 0.53 10.43 3.74
N ILE A 34 1.20 9.32 4.08
CA ILE A 34 1.68 8.34 3.09
C ILE A 34 0.52 7.77 2.28
N GLN A 35 -0.57 7.36 2.93
CA GLN A 35 -1.74 6.80 2.24
C GLN A 35 -2.37 7.82 1.28
N ASN A 36 -2.55 9.07 1.73
CA ASN A 36 -3.13 10.13 0.90
C ASN A 36 -2.25 10.43 -0.32
N LYS A 37 -0.93 10.58 -0.15
CA LYS A 37 -0.01 10.81 -1.27
C LYS A 37 0.03 9.63 -2.25
N ASN A 38 -0.01 8.39 -1.77
CA ASN A 38 -0.12 7.22 -2.65
C ASN A 38 -1.42 7.22 -3.47
N LYS A 39 -2.55 7.65 -2.85
CA LYS A 39 -3.82 7.81 -3.57
C LYS A 39 -3.70 8.87 -4.67
N GLU A 40 -3.12 10.02 -4.35
CA GLU A 40 -2.88 11.09 -5.33
C GLU A 40 -1.98 10.63 -6.47
N ILE A 41 -0.90 9.88 -6.19
CA ILE A 41 -0.05 9.28 -7.22
C ILE A 41 -0.88 8.36 -8.13
N GLY A 42 -1.71 7.48 -7.55
CA GLY A 42 -2.57 6.59 -8.32
C GLY A 42 -3.55 7.33 -9.23
N GLU A 43 -4.16 8.42 -8.74
CA GLU A 43 -5.06 9.29 -9.53
C GLU A 43 -4.32 9.96 -10.69
N ARG A 44 -3.12 10.51 -10.44
CA ARG A 44 -2.29 11.12 -11.49
C ARG A 44 -1.81 10.11 -12.52
N ASN A 45 -1.49 8.89 -12.09
CA ASN A 45 -1.11 7.82 -12.99
C ASN A 45 -2.27 7.41 -13.91
N LYS A 46 -3.50 7.37 -13.37
CA LYS A 46 -4.70 7.16 -14.19
C LYS A 46 -4.87 8.27 -15.23
N GLU A 47 -4.68 9.54 -14.84
CA GLU A 47 -4.75 10.67 -15.77
C GLU A 47 -3.69 10.59 -16.89
N ILE A 48 -2.49 10.07 -16.59
CA ILE A 48 -1.46 9.78 -17.61
C ILE A 48 -1.97 8.72 -18.59
N MET A 49 -2.48 7.60 -18.09
CA MET A 49 -2.97 6.51 -18.93
C MET A 49 -4.14 6.96 -19.81
N ASP A 50 -5.07 7.75 -19.27
CA ASP A 50 -6.19 8.31 -20.01
C ASP A 50 -5.71 9.26 -21.14
N ALA A 51 -4.69 10.08 -20.87
CA ALA A 51 -4.11 10.98 -21.88
C ALA A 51 -3.38 10.21 -22.98
N VAL A 52 -2.63 9.17 -22.62
CA VAL A 52 -1.95 8.27 -23.58
C VAL A 52 -2.96 7.52 -24.44
N GLN A 53 -4.04 7.02 -23.83
CA GLN A 53 -5.10 6.34 -24.58
C GLN A 53 -5.76 7.28 -25.60
N LYS A 54 -6.07 8.52 -25.20
CA LYS A 54 -6.61 9.54 -26.12
C LYS A 54 -5.65 9.88 -27.24
N PHE A 55 -4.35 10.01 -26.92
CA PHE A 55 -3.32 10.26 -27.92
C PHE A 55 -3.22 9.10 -28.92
N ASN A 56 -3.26 7.85 -28.45
CA ASN A 56 -3.12 6.66 -29.28
C ASN A 56 -4.36 6.35 -30.14
N ALA A 57 -5.56 6.83 -29.75
CA ALA A 57 -6.83 6.44 -30.35
C ALA A 57 -6.92 6.71 -31.87
N GLU A 58 -6.25 7.76 -32.34
CA GLU A 58 -6.30 8.22 -33.73
C GLU A 58 -4.96 7.98 -34.46
N ARG A 59 -4.02 7.28 -33.80
CA ARG A 59 -2.65 7.05 -34.29
C ARG A 59 -2.48 5.65 -34.86
N LYS A 60 -1.65 5.56 -35.90
CA LYS A 60 -1.20 4.28 -36.44
C LYS A 60 -0.36 3.53 -35.39
N PRO A 61 -0.34 2.18 -35.40
CA PRO A 61 0.37 1.40 -34.38
C PRO A 61 1.85 1.76 -34.19
N ASP A 62 2.53 2.19 -35.25
CA ASP A 62 3.93 2.63 -35.24
C ASP A 62 4.16 4.04 -34.68
N GLU A 63 3.10 4.83 -34.53
CA GLU A 63 3.11 6.18 -33.94
C GLU A 63 2.59 6.20 -32.49
N GLN A 64 2.14 5.06 -31.96
CA GLN A 64 1.56 4.95 -30.62
C GLN A 64 2.63 4.90 -29.51
N ILE A 65 2.26 5.43 -28.35
CA ILE A 65 3.06 5.34 -27.14
C ILE A 65 2.64 4.11 -26.35
N VAL A 66 3.59 3.21 -26.11
CA VAL A 66 3.40 2.06 -25.21
C VAL A 66 4.15 2.32 -23.92
N LEU A 67 3.41 2.62 -22.86
CA LEU A 67 3.97 2.79 -21.52
C LEU A 67 3.65 1.55 -20.69
N PRO A 68 4.63 0.90 -20.06
CA PRO A 68 4.37 -0.19 -19.14
C PRO A 68 3.59 0.36 -17.94
N ASP A 69 2.71 -0.48 -17.40
CA ASP A 69 1.88 -0.16 -16.26
C ASP A 69 2.74 -0.06 -14.97
N SER A 70 3.23 1.14 -14.70
CA SER A 70 3.99 1.51 -13.49
C SER A 70 3.08 2.24 -12.51
N LEU A 71 3.17 1.92 -11.22
CA LEU A 71 2.47 2.65 -10.16
C LEU A 71 3.13 3.99 -9.80
N MET A 72 4.38 4.21 -10.22
CA MET A 72 5.23 5.32 -9.77
C MET A 72 5.48 6.34 -10.90
N GLY A 73 4.56 6.42 -11.86
CA GLY A 73 4.71 7.25 -13.05
C GLY A 73 5.76 6.69 -14.02
N LEU A 74 6.26 7.59 -14.89
CA LEU A 74 7.18 7.27 -15.97
C LEU A 74 8.62 7.22 -15.50
N ASN A 75 9.37 6.24 -16.00
CA ASN A 75 10.83 6.22 -15.86
C ASN A 75 11.49 7.28 -16.78
N LYS A 76 12.82 7.44 -16.66
CA LYS A 76 13.57 8.47 -17.39
C LYS A 76 13.47 8.30 -18.90
N GLU A 77 13.53 7.05 -19.35
CA GLU A 77 13.50 6.66 -20.77
C GLU A 77 12.13 6.95 -21.38
N GLN A 78 11.05 6.62 -20.66
CA GLN A 78 9.67 6.90 -21.05
C GLN A 78 9.38 8.40 -21.07
N LEU A 79 9.83 9.14 -20.04
CA LEU A 79 9.66 10.58 -20.01
C LEU A 79 10.36 11.24 -21.19
N LYS A 80 11.59 10.79 -21.51
CA LYS A 80 12.34 11.29 -22.66
C LYS A 80 11.62 11.00 -23.97
N LEU A 81 11.06 9.79 -24.13
CA LEU A 81 10.25 9.45 -25.30
C LEU A 81 9.08 10.42 -25.49
N VAL A 82 8.30 10.67 -24.43
CA VAL A 82 7.16 11.61 -24.49
C VAL A 82 7.64 13.03 -24.82
N GLN A 83 8.75 13.49 -24.23
CA GLN A 83 9.35 14.79 -24.52
C GLN A 83 9.78 14.92 -25.98
N GLU A 84 10.42 13.89 -26.54
CA GLU A 84 10.80 13.88 -27.96
C GLU A 84 9.56 13.94 -28.87
N MET A 85 8.48 13.26 -28.51
CA MET A 85 7.22 13.31 -29.26
C MET A 85 6.58 14.69 -29.22
N VAL A 86 6.60 15.39 -28.08
CA VAL A 86 6.12 16.79 -27.97
C VAL A 86 6.83 17.72 -28.96
N THR A 87 8.13 17.52 -29.20
CA THR A 87 8.90 18.37 -30.13
C THR A 87 8.55 18.12 -31.59
N LYS A 88 8.16 16.89 -31.94
CA LYS A 88 7.82 16.48 -33.30
C LYS A 88 6.35 16.73 -33.63
N GLU A 89 5.49 16.73 -32.62
CA GLU A 89 4.05 16.90 -32.77
C GLU A 89 3.68 18.30 -33.28
N GLN A 90 2.87 18.32 -34.34
CA GLN A 90 2.38 19.54 -34.97
C GLN A 90 0.95 19.86 -34.55
N ASP A 91 0.15 18.85 -34.23
CA ASP A 91 -1.23 19.06 -33.80
C ASP A 91 -1.26 19.61 -32.36
N ALA A 92 -1.89 20.77 -32.18
CA ALA A 92 -1.95 21.44 -30.88
C ALA A 92 -2.70 20.62 -29.82
N THR A 93 -3.71 19.83 -30.21
CA THR A 93 -4.51 18.98 -29.33
C THR A 93 -3.65 17.84 -28.78
N TYR A 94 -2.97 17.11 -29.67
CA TYR A 94 -2.11 15.99 -29.26
C TYR A 94 -0.89 16.48 -28.48
N LYS A 95 -0.31 17.62 -28.88
CA LYS A 95 0.75 18.26 -28.10
C LYS A 95 0.28 18.61 -26.69
N GLY A 96 -0.98 19.05 -26.56
CA GLY A 96 -1.64 19.25 -25.27
C GLY A 96 -1.71 17.97 -24.42
N LEU A 97 -2.12 16.85 -25.01
CA LEU A 97 -2.18 15.55 -24.32
C LEU A 97 -0.80 15.08 -23.85
N LEU A 98 0.23 15.20 -24.70
CA LEU A 98 1.60 14.82 -24.35
C LEU A 98 2.19 15.72 -23.25
N ASN A 99 1.91 17.03 -23.29
CA ASN A 99 2.29 17.94 -22.20
C ASN A 99 1.56 17.58 -20.90
N GLN A 100 0.28 17.21 -20.97
CA GLN A 100 -0.44 16.72 -19.80
C GLN A 100 0.25 15.48 -19.21
N VAL A 101 0.71 14.53 -20.03
CA VAL A 101 1.47 13.36 -19.55
C VAL A 101 2.73 13.80 -18.78
N ILE A 102 3.52 14.73 -19.35
CA ILE A 102 4.73 15.25 -18.72
C ILE A 102 4.42 15.95 -17.38
N ASP A 103 3.42 16.84 -17.37
CA ASP A 103 3.03 17.61 -16.19
C ASP A 103 2.57 16.71 -15.04
N LYS A 104 1.76 15.69 -15.35
CA LYS A 104 1.30 14.73 -14.35
C LYS A 104 2.43 13.85 -13.84
N ASN A 105 3.37 13.46 -14.71
CA ASN A 105 4.56 12.74 -14.29
C ASN A 105 5.40 13.59 -13.32
N ASN A 106 5.61 14.88 -13.60
CA ASN A 106 6.32 15.78 -12.70
C ASN A 106 5.64 15.91 -11.32
N GLN A 107 4.30 15.94 -11.30
CA GLN A 107 3.53 15.90 -10.05
C GLN A 107 3.76 14.59 -9.27
N ILE A 108 3.78 13.44 -9.96
CA ILE A 108 4.10 12.14 -9.34
C ILE A 108 5.52 12.14 -8.76
N GLN A 109 6.51 12.71 -9.47
CA GLN A 109 7.88 12.79 -8.96
C GLN A 109 7.98 13.64 -7.70
N LYS A 110 7.26 14.77 -7.64
CA LYS A 110 7.18 15.60 -6.44
C LYS A 110 6.53 14.86 -5.28
N LEU A 111 5.39 14.21 -5.51
CA LEU A 111 4.70 13.41 -4.49
C LEU A 111 5.57 12.25 -3.98
N SER A 112 6.32 11.61 -4.88
CA SER A 112 7.24 10.52 -4.54
C SER A 112 8.42 11.02 -3.70
N SER A 113 8.98 12.18 -4.02
CA SER A 113 10.02 12.80 -3.20
C SER A 113 9.51 13.12 -1.79
N ASP A 114 8.34 13.76 -1.68
CA ASP A 114 7.73 14.04 -0.37
C ASP A 114 7.45 12.75 0.44
N LEU A 115 7.08 11.67 -0.25
CA LEU A 115 6.85 10.37 0.38
C LEU A 115 8.14 9.81 0.96
N GLU A 116 9.25 9.88 0.24
CA GLU A 116 10.55 9.42 0.75
C GLU A 116 10.99 10.25 1.97
N ASP A 117 10.77 11.57 1.94
CA ASP A 117 11.04 12.44 3.10
C ASP A 117 10.20 12.05 4.32
N ILE A 118 8.92 11.71 4.14
CA ILE A 118 8.05 11.25 5.23
C ILE A 118 8.50 9.88 5.74
N LYS A 119 8.76 8.93 4.84
CA LYS A 119 9.19 7.57 5.19
C LYS A 119 10.52 7.59 5.94
N SER A 120 11.44 8.51 5.61
CA SER A 120 12.72 8.65 6.30
C SER A 120 12.59 9.01 7.79
N LYS A 121 11.45 9.58 8.19
CA LYS A 121 11.12 9.92 9.58
C LYS A 121 10.46 8.77 10.34
N LEU A 122 9.99 7.75 9.62
CA LEU A 122 9.30 6.60 10.20
C LEU A 122 10.27 5.43 10.41
N PRO A 123 10.04 4.58 11.43
CA PRO A 123 10.65 3.25 11.46
C PRO A 123 10.33 2.48 10.18
N LYS A 124 11.28 1.63 9.77
CA LYS A 124 11.10 0.75 8.62
C LYS A 124 9.84 -0.11 8.82
N PRO A 125 8.93 -0.17 7.84
CA PRO A 125 7.73 -1.00 7.97
C PRO A 125 8.07 -2.48 7.83
N TYR A 126 7.22 -3.32 8.41
CA TYR A 126 7.18 -4.74 8.09
C TYR A 126 6.45 -4.95 6.76
N VAL A 127 7.03 -5.71 5.84
CA VAL A 127 6.38 -6.08 4.57
C VAL A 127 5.66 -7.42 4.76
N VAL A 128 4.35 -7.41 4.58
CA VAL A 128 3.48 -8.59 4.74
C VAL A 128 3.88 -9.70 3.78
N LYS A 129 3.96 -10.93 4.28
CA LYS A 129 4.25 -12.15 3.52
C LYS A 129 3.04 -13.08 3.53
N GLY A 130 3.07 -14.10 2.65
CA GLY A 130 2.03 -15.14 2.63
C GLY A 130 1.84 -15.81 3.99
N GLY A 131 0.59 -15.84 4.47
CA GLY A 131 0.21 -16.45 5.76
C GLY A 131 0.41 -15.55 6.98
N ASP A 132 0.83 -14.30 6.80
CA ASP A 132 0.82 -13.32 7.89
C ASP A 132 -0.60 -12.84 8.19
N SER A 133 -0.85 -12.58 9.47
CA SER A 133 -1.98 -11.77 9.93
C SER A 133 -1.44 -10.53 10.63
N HIS A 134 -2.24 -9.46 10.61
CA HIS A 134 -1.84 -8.22 11.27
C HIS A 134 -1.55 -8.44 12.76
N TYR A 135 -2.41 -9.22 13.43
CA TYR A 135 -2.23 -9.64 14.82
C TYR A 135 -0.87 -10.32 15.05
N LYS A 136 -0.55 -11.34 14.25
CA LYS A 136 0.68 -12.13 14.41
C LYS A 136 1.92 -11.23 14.28
N VAL A 137 1.94 -10.36 13.28
CA VAL A 137 3.05 -9.42 13.05
C VAL A 137 3.22 -8.48 14.25
N CYS A 138 2.12 -7.88 14.74
CA CYS A 138 2.18 -6.97 15.88
C CYS A 138 2.58 -7.68 17.19
N PHE A 139 2.06 -8.89 17.43
CA PHE A 139 2.42 -9.70 18.61
C PHE A 139 3.90 -10.07 18.60
N GLU A 140 4.43 -10.51 17.46
CA GLU A 140 5.84 -10.85 17.32
C GLU A 140 6.75 -9.63 17.51
N TYR A 141 6.35 -8.46 16.99
CA TYR A 141 7.08 -7.21 17.23
C TYR A 141 7.15 -6.86 18.73
N LEU A 142 6.01 -6.89 19.42
CA LEU A 142 5.95 -6.56 20.86
C LEU A 142 6.76 -7.55 21.70
N THR A 143 6.66 -8.85 21.42
CA THR A 143 7.29 -9.89 22.25
C THR A 143 8.75 -10.12 21.91
N LYS A 144 9.11 -10.19 20.62
CA LYS A 144 10.48 -10.55 20.18
C LYS A 144 11.38 -9.33 20.04
N GLU A 145 10.87 -8.20 19.54
CA GLU A 145 11.70 -7.00 19.32
C GLU A 145 11.67 -6.05 20.52
N LYS A 146 10.51 -5.90 21.16
CA LYS A 146 10.33 -4.99 22.32
C LYS A 146 10.42 -5.69 23.67
N ASN A 147 10.55 -7.02 23.70
CA ASN A 147 10.67 -7.83 24.92
C ASN A 147 9.50 -7.61 25.91
N ILE A 148 8.30 -7.35 25.39
CA ILE A 148 7.08 -7.23 26.19
C ILE A 148 6.55 -8.63 26.49
N SER A 149 6.03 -8.85 27.69
CA SER A 149 5.41 -10.13 28.04
C SER A 149 4.22 -10.44 27.14
N ALA A 150 3.94 -11.72 26.90
CA ALA A 150 2.81 -12.14 26.07
C ALA A 150 1.48 -11.55 26.57
N ASP A 151 1.25 -11.57 27.88
CA ASP A 151 0.02 -11.03 28.49
C ASP A 151 -0.13 -9.54 28.23
N LYS A 152 0.95 -8.76 28.41
CA LYS A 152 0.91 -7.31 28.18
C LYS A 152 0.79 -7.00 26.68
N ALA A 153 1.42 -7.78 25.81
CA ALA A 153 1.27 -7.64 24.37
C ALA A 153 -0.20 -7.86 23.96
N ASN A 154 -0.86 -8.89 24.48
CA ASN A 154 -2.29 -9.14 24.22
C ASN A 154 -3.17 -7.99 24.69
N GLU A 155 -2.93 -7.45 25.90
CA GLU A 155 -3.66 -6.29 26.42
C GLU A 155 -3.55 -5.07 25.48
N LEU A 156 -2.33 -4.78 25.00
CA LEU A 156 -2.09 -3.69 24.06
C LEU A 156 -2.80 -3.92 22.72
N LEU A 157 -2.77 -5.15 22.20
CA LEU A 157 -3.42 -5.49 20.93
C LEU A 157 -4.94 -5.41 21.01
N GLN A 158 -5.56 -5.76 22.14
CA GLN A 158 -7.01 -5.63 22.33
C GLN A 158 -7.50 -4.18 22.30
N GLN A 159 -6.63 -3.24 22.69
CA GLN A 159 -6.92 -1.80 22.67
C GLN A 159 -6.58 -1.15 21.32
N THR A 160 -5.98 -1.91 20.41
CA THR A 160 -5.48 -1.40 19.13
C THR A 160 -6.39 -1.84 17.99
N PHE A 161 -6.69 -0.92 17.07
CA PHE A 161 -7.41 -1.28 15.86
C PHE A 161 -6.51 -2.12 14.94
N LEU A 162 -6.84 -3.39 14.76
CA LEU A 162 -6.17 -4.28 13.83
C LEU A 162 -7.02 -4.47 12.56
N ALA A 163 -6.40 -4.30 11.39
CA ALA A 163 -6.97 -4.79 10.15
C ALA A 163 -7.25 -6.31 10.20
N ASP A 164 -8.47 -6.68 9.83
CA ASP A 164 -8.94 -8.08 9.78
C ASP A 164 -8.14 -8.90 8.75
N ASP A 165 -7.92 -8.31 7.57
CA ASP A 165 -7.22 -8.93 6.46
C ASP A 165 -6.05 -8.05 6.00
N VAL A 166 -4.91 -8.70 5.71
CA VAL A 166 -3.73 -8.07 5.10
C VAL A 166 -3.30 -8.87 3.88
N LEU A 167 -2.93 -8.14 2.82
CA LEU A 167 -2.44 -8.73 1.59
C LEU A 167 -0.91 -8.75 1.57
N GLU A 168 -0.32 -9.82 1.03
CA GLU A 168 1.12 -9.88 0.78
C GLU A 168 1.60 -8.64 0.00
N GLY A 169 2.68 -8.03 0.46
CA GLY A 169 3.21 -6.78 -0.10
C GLY A 169 2.63 -5.49 0.51
N PHE A 170 1.60 -5.55 1.38
CA PHE A 170 1.26 -4.42 2.25
C PHE A 170 2.41 -4.12 3.22
N ASN A 171 2.45 -2.88 3.69
CA ASN A 171 3.34 -2.43 4.74
C ASN A 171 2.58 -2.30 6.07
N ILE A 172 3.07 -2.93 7.12
CA ILE A 172 2.61 -2.75 8.50
C ILE A 172 3.62 -1.84 9.21
N TRP A 173 3.16 -0.66 9.59
CA TRP A 173 3.91 0.33 10.36
C TRP A 173 3.69 0.05 11.84
N LEU A 174 4.78 -0.09 12.60
CA LEU A 174 4.75 -0.50 14.00
C LEU A 174 5.41 0.59 14.85
N TYR A 175 4.68 1.05 15.87
CA TYR A 175 5.16 2.02 16.85
C TYR A 175 4.97 1.46 18.25
N TYR A 176 6.02 1.52 19.05
CA TYR A 176 5.94 1.28 20.49
C TYR A 176 6.91 2.20 21.22
N ASN A 177 6.36 3.01 22.13
CA ASN A 177 7.12 3.85 23.03
C ASN A 177 6.35 4.06 24.34
N ASP A 178 7.05 4.03 25.47
CA ASP A 178 6.49 4.35 26.80
C ASP A 178 5.15 3.67 27.12
N GLY A 179 5.02 2.39 26.76
CA GLY A 179 3.80 1.60 27.02
C GLY A 179 2.64 1.85 26.06
N VAL A 180 2.80 2.77 25.09
CA VAL A 180 1.82 3.04 24.03
C VAL A 180 2.20 2.28 22.78
N PHE A 181 1.28 1.46 22.28
CA PHE A 181 1.41 0.74 21.03
C PHE A 181 0.47 1.32 19.97
N GLY A 182 0.93 1.40 18.72
CA GLY A 182 0.10 1.76 17.58
C GLY A 182 0.59 1.09 16.32
N THR A 183 -0.35 0.79 15.43
CA THR A 183 -0.04 0.17 14.15
C THR A 183 -0.96 0.65 13.03
N PHE A 184 -0.41 0.70 11.82
CA PHE A 184 -1.11 1.18 10.64
C PHE A 184 -0.71 0.35 9.42
N VAL A 185 -1.65 0.06 8.54
CA VAL A 185 -1.39 -0.69 7.30
C VAL A 185 -1.41 0.27 6.12
N SER A 186 -0.40 0.21 5.24
CA SER A 186 -0.39 0.93 3.96
C SER A 186 -0.13 -0.01 2.79
N GLN A 187 -0.41 0.47 1.58
CA GLN A 187 -0.44 -0.31 0.34
C GLN A 187 0.89 -1.03 0.00
N GLY A 188 2.04 -0.51 0.43
CA GLY A 188 3.33 -1.12 0.09
C GLY A 188 3.54 -1.27 -1.42
N SER A 189 3.82 -2.48 -1.90
CA SER A 189 4.15 -2.78 -3.31
C SER A 189 2.97 -3.27 -4.17
N VAL A 190 1.81 -3.54 -3.58
CA VAL A 190 0.64 -4.05 -4.32
C VAL A 190 -0.19 -2.93 -4.93
N ARG A 191 -0.99 -3.26 -5.94
CA ARG A 191 -1.82 -2.28 -6.69
C ARG A 191 -3.09 -1.84 -5.98
N ILE A 192 -3.55 -2.62 -5.01
CA ILE A 192 -4.79 -2.35 -4.27
C ILE A 192 -4.47 -1.68 -2.94
N SER A 193 -5.23 -0.65 -2.54
CA SER A 193 -5.07 -0.05 -1.22
C SER A 193 -5.72 -0.93 -0.13
N PRO A 194 -5.29 -0.86 1.14
CA PRO A 194 -5.91 -1.60 2.23
C PRO A 194 -7.42 -1.37 2.36
N ASN A 195 -7.88 -0.13 2.17
CA ASN A 195 -9.30 0.21 2.20
C ASN A 195 -10.07 -0.40 1.02
N ALA A 196 -9.50 -0.39 -0.18
CA ALA A 196 -10.11 -1.04 -1.34
C ALA A 196 -10.20 -2.55 -1.13
N PHE A 197 -9.15 -3.17 -0.60
CA PHE A 197 -9.12 -4.60 -0.29
C PHE A 197 -10.17 -4.98 0.76
N LYS A 198 -10.26 -4.24 1.87
CA LYS A 198 -11.31 -4.41 2.88
C LYS A 198 -12.72 -4.38 2.28
N ASN A 199 -12.97 -3.46 1.36
CA ASN A 199 -14.28 -3.36 0.70
C ASN A 199 -14.58 -4.56 -0.20
N ILE A 200 -13.58 -5.09 -0.92
CA ILE A 200 -13.74 -6.29 -1.75
C ILE A 200 -14.09 -7.50 -0.87
N ILE A 201 -13.32 -7.73 0.20
CA ILE A 201 -13.55 -8.86 1.10
C ILE A 201 -14.93 -8.77 1.74
N ARG A 202 -15.29 -7.59 2.28
CA ARG A 202 -16.62 -7.36 2.86
C ARG A 202 -17.74 -7.66 1.87
N LYS A 203 -17.58 -7.25 0.61
CA LYS A 203 -18.59 -7.47 -0.43
C LYS A 203 -18.74 -8.96 -0.75
N SER A 204 -17.62 -9.67 -0.90
CA SER A 204 -17.57 -11.12 -1.09
C SER A 204 -18.25 -11.88 0.06
N GLN A 205 -17.96 -11.50 1.31
CA GLN A 205 -18.58 -12.10 2.49
C GLN A 205 -20.11 -11.89 2.53
N ILE A 206 -20.59 -10.69 2.19
CA ILE A 206 -22.04 -10.42 2.11
C ILE A 206 -22.69 -11.24 1.00
N GLU A 207 -22.04 -11.38 -0.14
CA GLU A 207 -22.54 -12.18 -1.26
C GLU A 207 -22.60 -13.67 -0.92
N ALA A 208 -21.56 -14.20 -0.25
CA ALA A 208 -21.52 -15.57 0.24
C ALA A 208 -22.65 -15.82 1.27
N ALA A 209 -22.81 -14.93 2.27
CA ALA A 209 -23.88 -15.05 3.26
C ALA A 209 -25.28 -15.03 2.62
N LYS A 210 -25.50 -14.19 1.60
CA LYS A 210 -26.76 -14.16 0.83
C LYS A 210 -26.98 -15.45 0.04
N ALA A 211 -25.92 -16.04 -0.52
CA ALA A 211 -26.02 -17.31 -1.23
C ALA A 211 -26.40 -18.44 -0.28
N SER A 212 -25.71 -18.57 0.85
CA SER A 212 -26.02 -19.56 1.88
C SER A 212 -27.44 -19.41 2.43
N GLY A 213 -27.89 -18.18 2.73
CA GLY A 213 -29.27 -17.96 3.18
C GLY A 213 -30.33 -18.31 2.13
N ARG A 214 -30.05 -18.15 0.83
CA ARG A 214 -30.93 -18.62 -0.24
C ARG A 214 -30.99 -20.14 -0.31
N GLU A 215 -29.84 -20.80 -0.17
CA GLU A 215 -29.78 -22.27 -0.16
C GLU A 215 -30.52 -22.86 1.05
N GLU A 216 -30.38 -22.25 2.23
CA GLU A 216 -31.13 -22.64 3.43
C GLU A 216 -32.64 -22.47 3.23
N ALA A 217 -33.08 -21.32 2.71
CA ALA A 217 -34.50 -21.08 2.42
C ALA A 217 -35.06 -22.08 1.38
N ILE A 218 -34.29 -22.44 0.36
CA ILE A 218 -34.69 -23.45 -0.64
C ILE A 218 -34.81 -24.83 0.02
N LYS A 219 -33.87 -25.21 0.90
CA LYS A 219 -33.94 -26.48 1.65
C LYS A 219 -35.14 -26.52 2.60
N GLU A 220 -35.47 -25.43 3.27
CA GLU A 220 -36.67 -25.34 4.12
C GLU A 220 -37.96 -25.49 3.30
N MET A 221 -38.04 -24.86 2.12
CA MET A 221 -39.18 -25.00 1.20
C MET A 221 -39.32 -26.41 0.63
N GLN A 222 -38.21 -27.11 0.35
CA GLN A 222 -38.23 -28.48 -0.16
C GLN A 222 -38.46 -29.54 0.94
N GLY A 223 -38.04 -29.25 2.18
CA GLY A 223 -38.27 -30.11 3.34
C GLY A 223 -39.69 -30.04 3.91
N SER A 224 -40.54 -29.13 3.40
CA SER A 224 -41.93 -28.95 3.82
C SER A 224 -42.97 -29.54 2.85
N GLU A 225 -42.55 -30.32 1.84
CA GLU A 225 -43.47 -31.17 1.07
C GLU A 225 -44.00 -32.33 1.95
N ILE A 226 -45.31 -32.26 2.22
CA ILE A 226 -46.11 -33.08 3.14
C ILE A 226 -46.09 -34.56 2.72
N PRO A 227 -45.98 -35.54 3.66
CA PRO A 227 -46.19 -36.95 3.33
C PRO A 227 -47.62 -37.14 2.82
N VAL A 228 -47.76 -37.55 1.56
CA VAL A 228 -49.06 -37.94 1.00
C VAL A 228 -49.49 -39.23 1.71
N GLU A 229 -50.37 -39.08 2.69
CA GLU A 229 -51.01 -40.18 3.40
C GLU A 229 -51.91 -40.93 2.40
N GLN A 230 -51.43 -42.09 1.94
CA GLN A 230 -52.21 -42.98 1.07
C GLN A 230 -53.27 -43.70 1.92
N LYS A 231 -54.54 -43.41 1.63
CA LYS A 231 -55.71 -44.13 2.14
C LYS A 231 -55.94 -45.44 1.39
#